data_AF-A0AAC9Y913-F1
#
_entry.id   AF-A0AAC9Y913-F1
#
_cell.length_a   1.000
_cell.length_b   1.000
_cell.length_c   1.000
_cell.angle_alpha   90.00
_cell.angle_beta   90.00
_cell.angle_gamma   90.00
#
_symmetry.space_group_name_H-M   'P 1'
#
loop_
_entity.id
_entity.type
_entity.pdbx_description
1 polymer ?
#
loop_
_entity_poly.entity_id
_entity_poly.type
_entity_poly.pdbx_seq_one_letter_code
_entity_poly.pdbx_strand_id
1 'polypeptide(L)'
;MNYLEIAKEILENNWIVGVRTLCDDEQYEVGDDCRASYEWDIENDCSTYHTTGETAVGTCATHIDTGYFKTEDEAAELAVRIAEAVAKNRVYGKAQQVIIGGHSVNNDGYFDEGEIRIVEAFVVAVVE
;
A
#
# COMPACT_ATOMS: atom_id res chain seq x y z
N MET A 1 3.33 -13.28 11.03
CA MET A 1 4.07 -12.19 10.36
C MET A 1 5.02 -11.48 11.33
N ASN A 2 6.26 -11.21 10.91
CA ASN A 2 7.27 -10.50 11.71
C ASN A 2 7.54 -9.10 11.14
N TYR A 3 6.88 -8.09 11.68
CA TYR A 3 7.02 -6.71 11.20
C TYR A 3 8.44 -6.14 11.34
N LEU A 4 9.25 -6.66 12.26
CA LEU A 4 10.63 -6.20 12.43
C LEU A 4 11.52 -6.64 11.26
N GLU A 5 11.31 -7.84 10.74
CA GLU A 5 12.05 -8.32 9.56
C GLU A 5 11.64 -7.54 8.31
N ILE A 6 10.33 -7.34 8.12
CA ILE A 6 9.78 -6.53 7.02
C ILE A 6 10.31 -5.09 7.08
N ALA A 7 10.34 -4.49 8.28
CA ALA A 7 10.87 -3.13 8.47
C ALA A 7 12.33 -3.01 8.05
N LYS A 8 13.18 -3.99 8.41
CA LYS A 8 14.59 -4.00 8.01
C LYS A 8 14.74 -4.06 6.49
N GLU A 9 13.98 -4.95 5.85
CA GLU A 9 14.03 -5.10 4.39
C GLU A 9 13.61 -3.82 3.66
N ILE A 10 12.55 -3.14 4.14
CA ILE A 10 12.09 -1.86 3.61
C ILE A 10 13.17 -0.79 3.72
N LEU A 11 13.83 -0.69 4.88
CA LEU A 11 14.89 0.30 5.13
C LEU A 11 16.14 0.01 4.28
N GLU A 12 16.58 -1.24 4.21
CA GLU A 12 17.74 -1.67 3.43
C GLU A 12 17.59 -1.33 1.94
N ASN A 13 16.37 -1.46 1.41
CA ASN A 13 16.08 -1.20 0.00
C ASN A 13 15.55 0.21 -0.30
N ASN A 14 15.35 1.05 0.73
CA ASN A 14 14.76 2.39 0.61
C ASN A 14 13.42 2.39 -0.14
N TRP A 15 12.54 1.45 0.19
CA TRP A 15 11.23 1.35 -0.46
C TRP A 15 10.24 2.37 0.08
N ILE A 16 9.42 2.89 -0.82
CA ILE A 16 8.16 3.55 -0.49
C ILE A 16 7.13 2.44 -0.30
N VAL A 17 6.39 2.46 0.81
CA VAL A 17 5.51 1.34 1.17
C VAL A 17 4.12 1.77 1.63
N GLY A 18 3.17 0.86 1.48
CA GLY A 18 1.82 1.01 2.02
C GLY A 18 1.11 -0.33 2.20
N VAL A 19 -0.03 -0.28 2.89
CA VAL A 19 -0.91 -1.45 3.07
C VAL A 19 -2.07 -1.37 2.08
N ARG A 20 -2.29 -2.45 1.33
CA ARG A 20 -3.43 -2.62 0.43
C ARG A 20 -4.35 -3.71 0.95
N THR A 21 -5.65 -3.43 0.99
CA THR A 21 -6.70 -4.47 1.10
C THR A 21 -7.03 -4.95 -0.31
N LEU A 22 -7.04 -6.27 -0.52
CA LEU A 22 -7.26 -6.87 -1.82
C LEU A 22 -8.74 -6.87 -2.21
N CYS A 23 -9.00 -6.72 -3.51
CA CYS A 23 -10.30 -7.00 -4.08
C CYS A 23 -10.55 -8.51 -4.15
N ASP A 24 -11.82 -8.93 -4.26
CA ASP A 24 -12.20 -10.35 -4.36
C ASP A 24 -11.59 -11.06 -5.59
N ASP A 25 -11.21 -10.31 -6.62
CA ASP A 25 -10.55 -10.79 -7.84
C ASP A 25 -9.01 -10.75 -7.77
N GLU A 26 -8.43 -10.33 -6.65
CA GLU A 26 -6.99 -10.24 -6.44
C GLU A 26 -6.48 -11.35 -5.52
N GLN A 27 -5.43 -12.05 -5.96
CA GLN A 27 -4.67 -12.99 -5.15
C GLN A 27 -3.20 -12.79 -5.48
N TYR A 28 -2.39 -12.48 -4.46
CA TYR A 28 -0.98 -12.18 -4.63
C TYR A 28 -0.09 -13.02 -3.71
N GLU A 29 1.11 -13.31 -4.20
CA GLU A 29 2.24 -13.85 -3.46
C GLU A 29 3.34 -12.78 -3.28
N VAL A 30 4.29 -13.04 -2.39
CA VAL A 30 5.43 -12.12 -2.18
C VAL A 30 6.28 -12.05 -3.44
N GLY A 31 6.57 -10.82 -3.88
CA GLY A 31 7.30 -10.53 -5.11
C GLY A 31 6.41 -10.32 -6.34
N ASP A 32 5.10 -10.54 -6.26
CA ASP A 32 4.20 -10.28 -7.37
C ASP A 32 4.06 -8.78 -7.64
N ASP A 33 3.97 -8.44 -8.93
CA ASP A 33 3.59 -7.10 -9.37
C ASP A 33 2.11 -6.85 -9.09
N CYS A 34 1.81 -5.71 -8.48
CA CYS A 34 0.44 -5.27 -8.23
C CYS A 34 -0.15 -4.61 -9.48
N ARG A 35 -1.41 -4.92 -9.79
CA ARG A 35 -2.15 -4.12 -10.78
C ARG A 35 -2.33 -2.68 -10.27
N ALA A 36 -2.36 -1.73 -11.21
CA ALA A 36 -2.76 -0.36 -10.88
C ALA A 36 -4.20 -0.33 -10.34
N SER A 37 -4.44 0.56 -9.39
CA SER A 37 -5.79 0.91 -8.96
C SER A 37 -6.55 1.64 -10.07
N TYR A 38 -7.86 1.66 -9.92
CA TYR A 38 -8.78 2.36 -10.82
C TYR A 38 -9.15 3.72 -10.23
N GLU A 39 -9.40 4.71 -11.08
CA GLU A 39 -9.89 6.02 -10.65
C GLU A 39 -11.33 5.95 -10.08
N TRP A 40 -11.75 7.05 -9.45
CA TRP A 40 -13.15 7.24 -9.06
C TRP A 40 -13.95 7.93 -10.17
N ASP A 41 -14.99 7.26 -10.66
CA ASP A 41 -15.98 7.83 -11.56
C ASP A 41 -16.94 8.72 -10.75
N ILE A 42 -16.70 10.03 -10.81
CA ILE A 42 -17.49 11.04 -10.09
C ILE A 42 -18.94 11.07 -10.58
N GLU A 43 -19.20 10.79 -11.86
CA GLU A 43 -20.56 10.86 -12.43
C GLU A 43 -21.43 9.71 -11.94
N ASN A 44 -20.86 8.51 -11.83
CA ASN A 44 -21.56 7.29 -11.43
C ASN A 44 -21.36 6.92 -9.94
N ASP A 45 -20.54 7.70 -9.22
CA ASP A 45 -20.16 7.48 -7.81
C ASP A 45 -19.66 6.05 -7.54
N CYS A 46 -18.71 5.60 -8.36
CA CYS A 46 -18.13 4.26 -8.25
C CYS A 46 -16.71 4.20 -8.83
N SER A 47 -16.03 3.06 -8.65
CA SER A 47 -14.73 2.83 -9.31
C SER A 47 -14.88 2.71 -10.83
N THR A 48 -13.96 3.31 -11.59
CA THR A 48 -13.89 3.17 -13.06
C THR A 48 -13.67 1.74 -13.52
N TYR A 49 -13.27 0.79 -12.64
CA TYR A 49 -13.29 -0.64 -12.93
C TYR A 49 -14.65 -1.11 -13.48
N HIS A 50 -15.74 -0.54 -12.98
CA HIS A 50 -17.11 -0.87 -13.41
C HIS A 50 -17.61 -0.02 -14.58
N THR A 51 -16.84 0.97 -15.04
CA THR A 51 -17.24 1.90 -16.10
C THR A 51 -16.19 2.00 -17.21
N THR A 52 -15.28 2.97 -17.15
CA THR A 52 -14.36 3.33 -18.24
C THR A 52 -13.07 2.51 -18.26
N GLY A 53 -12.71 1.90 -17.14
CA GLY A 53 -11.45 1.17 -16.94
C GLY A 53 -10.22 2.07 -16.76
N GLU A 54 -10.40 3.38 -16.56
CA GLU A 54 -9.29 4.30 -16.36
C GLU A 54 -8.53 4.02 -15.07
N THR A 55 -7.22 3.86 -15.16
CA THR A 55 -6.36 3.51 -14.02
C THR A 55 -5.74 4.75 -13.38
N ALA A 56 -5.56 4.72 -12.07
CA ALA A 56 -4.92 5.73 -11.24
C ALA A 56 -3.38 5.80 -11.38
N VAL A 57 -2.82 5.15 -12.41
CA VAL A 57 -1.38 5.10 -12.72
C VAL A 57 -0.54 4.79 -11.48
N GLY A 58 -0.85 3.67 -10.83
CA GLY A 58 -0.21 3.23 -9.60
C GLY A 58 -1.17 2.43 -8.73
N THR A 59 -0.64 1.78 -7.70
CA THR A 59 -1.40 0.94 -6.77
C THR A 59 -1.70 1.75 -5.51
N CYS A 60 -2.98 1.99 -5.23
CA CYS A 60 -3.39 2.68 -4.01
C CYS A 60 -3.14 1.81 -2.77
N ALA A 61 -2.65 2.45 -1.72
CA ALA A 61 -2.44 1.85 -0.41
C ALA A 61 -2.54 2.90 0.71
N THR A 62 -2.80 2.45 1.93
CA THR A 62 -2.61 3.28 3.13
C THR A 62 -1.12 3.46 3.37
N HIS A 63 -0.66 4.70 3.38
CA HIS A 63 0.76 5.05 3.49
C HIS A 63 1.36 4.60 4.83
N ILE A 64 2.55 3.99 4.77
CA ILE A 64 3.41 3.76 5.92
C ILE A 64 4.56 4.77 5.83
N ASP A 65 4.63 5.71 6.78
CA ASP A 65 5.69 6.71 6.80
C ASP A 65 7.05 6.06 7.15
N THR A 66 7.93 5.98 6.15
CA THR A 66 9.31 5.51 6.28
C THR A 66 10.31 6.64 6.52
N GLY A 67 9.83 7.88 6.63
CA GLY A 67 10.65 9.05 6.96
C GLY A 67 10.72 9.31 8.46
N TYR A 68 11.78 10.01 8.88
CA TYR A 68 12.01 10.56 10.22
C TYR A 68 11.73 9.60 11.40
N PHE A 69 12.79 9.13 12.05
CA PHE A 69 12.71 8.28 13.25
C PHE A 69 13.01 9.10 14.51
N LYS A 70 12.32 8.77 15.62
CA LYS A 70 12.47 9.46 16.91
C LYS A 70 13.59 8.90 17.77
N THR A 71 14.04 7.69 17.46
CA THR A 71 15.00 6.88 18.19
C THR A 71 16.05 6.34 17.22
N GLU A 72 17.11 5.75 17.79
CA GLU A 72 18.15 5.08 17.00
C GLU A 72 17.71 3.70 16.47
N ASP A 73 16.57 3.16 16.94
CA ASP A 73 16.01 1.89 16.48
C ASP A 73 14.91 2.13 15.43
N GLU A 74 15.35 2.56 14.25
CA GLU A 74 14.49 2.90 13.11
C GLU A 74 13.61 1.71 12.70
N ALA A 75 14.16 0.49 12.75
CA ALA A 75 13.46 -0.73 12.37
C ALA A 75 12.33 -1.07 13.35
N ALA A 76 12.55 -0.92 14.66
CA ALA A 76 11.50 -1.14 15.64
C ALA A 76 10.38 -0.09 15.54
N GLU A 77 10.73 1.18 15.30
CA GLU A 77 9.73 2.22 15.05
C GLU A 77 8.92 1.97 13.78
N LEU A 78 9.58 1.60 12.68
CA LEU A 78 8.89 1.28 11.44
C LEU A 78 8.00 0.04 11.61
N ALA A 79 8.44 -0.98 12.34
CA ALA A 79 7.62 -2.16 12.64
C ALA A 79 6.30 -1.79 13.37
N VAL A 80 6.34 -0.82 14.28
CA VAL A 80 5.12 -0.28 14.93
C VAL A 80 4.23 0.42 13.91
N ARG A 81 4.80 1.29 13.05
CA ARG A 81 4.03 1.99 12.01
C ARG A 81 3.38 1.05 11.01
N ILE A 82 4.07 -0.03 10.62
CA ILE A 82 3.51 -1.08 9.76
C ILE A 82 2.29 -1.70 10.44
N ALA A 83 2.40 -2.09 11.72
CA ALA A 83 1.29 -2.68 12.46
C ALA A 83 0.08 -1.73 12.58
N GLU A 84 0.33 -0.44 12.83
CA GLU A 84 -0.70 0.60 12.88
C GLU A 84 -1.40 0.79 11.53
N ALA A 85 -0.63 0.84 10.43
CA ALA A 85 -1.18 0.97 9.09
C ALA A 85 -2.03 -0.25 8.69
N VAL A 86 -1.57 -1.47 9.02
CA VAL A 86 -2.34 -2.70 8.81
C VAL A 86 -3.66 -2.63 9.55
N ALA A 87 -3.65 -2.21 10.82
CA ALA A 87 -4.86 -2.07 11.62
C ALA A 87 -5.81 -0.99 11.08
N LYS A 88 -5.28 0.17 10.67
CA LYS A 88 -6.05 1.28 10.08
C LYS A 88 -6.71 0.88 8.76
N ASN A 89 -5.98 0.18 7.90
CA ASN A 89 -6.43 -0.21 6.56
C ASN A 89 -7.59 -1.23 6.59
N ARG A 90 -7.87 -1.89 7.72
CA ARG A 90 -9.05 -2.78 7.87
C ARG A 90 -10.40 -2.10 7.66
N VAL A 91 -10.45 -0.76 7.62
CA VAL A 91 -11.67 -0.02 7.25
C VAL A 91 -12.16 -0.36 5.84
N TYR A 92 -11.25 -0.74 4.93
CA TYR A 92 -11.58 -1.09 3.54
C TYR A 92 -12.13 -2.52 3.38
N GLY A 93 -12.20 -3.30 4.46
CA GLY A 93 -12.89 -4.59 4.45
C GLY A 93 -12.20 -5.68 5.28
N LYS A 94 -12.78 -6.88 5.21
CA LYS A 94 -12.22 -8.11 5.82
C LYS A 94 -11.42 -8.94 4.83
N ALA A 95 -11.17 -8.42 3.63
CA ALA A 95 -10.38 -9.10 2.63
C ALA A 95 -8.91 -9.21 3.07
N GLN A 96 -8.17 -10.09 2.41
CA GLN A 96 -6.74 -10.25 2.63
C GLN A 96 -6.02 -8.92 2.43
N GLN A 97 -5.02 -8.63 3.25
CA GLN A 97 -4.20 -7.43 3.11
C GLN A 97 -2.79 -7.82 2.66
N VAL A 98 -2.12 -6.91 1.97
CA VAL A 98 -0.71 -7.03 1.59
C VAL A 98 0.02 -5.73 1.90
N ILE A 99 1.30 -5.85 2.20
CA ILE A 99 2.22 -4.70 2.22
C ILE A 99 2.83 -4.64 0.82
N ILE A 100 2.69 -3.49 0.18
CA ILE A 100 3.26 -3.23 -1.14
C ILE A 100 4.41 -2.24 -1.03
N GLY A 101 5.38 -2.39 -1.92
CA GLY A 101 6.56 -1.54 -2.01
C GLY A 101 6.79 -1.04 -3.43
N GLY A 102 7.60 -0.01 -3.57
CA GLY A 102 8.03 0.51 -4.86
C GLY A 102 9.06 1.63 -4.71
N HIS A 103 9.43 2.23 -5.83
CA HIS A 103 10.51 3.23 -5.90
C HIS A 103 10.03 4.63 -6.27
N SER A 104 8.77 4.77 -6.70
CA SER A 104 8.20 6.05 -7.08
C SER A 104 6.69 6.09 -6.84
N VAL A 105 6.14 7.30 -6.85
CA VAL A 105 4.72 7.54 -6.61
C VAL A 105 4.11 8.37 -7.72
N ASN A 106 2.83 8.12 -8.00
CA ASN A 106 2.00 9.05 -8.74
C ASN A 106 1.38 10.05 -7.76
N ASN A 107 1.61 11.34 -7.99
CA ASN A 107 1.13 12.44 -7.14
C ASN A 107 0.28 13.40 -7.95
N ASP A 108 -0.76 12.88 -8.60
CA ASP A 108 -1.78 13.65 -9.31
C ASP A 108 -2.75 14.40 -8.39
N GLY A 109 -2.72 14.11 -7.09
CA GLY A 109 -3.54 14.75 -6.05
C GLY A 109 -4.95 14.17 -5.92
N TYR A 110 -5.26 13.08 -6.61
CA TYR A 110 -6.59 12.45 -6.61
C TYR A 110 -6.66 11.22 -5.66
N PHE A 111 -6.17 11.35 -4.44
CA PHE A 111 -6.20 10.27 -3.43
C PHE A 111 -6.55 10.81 -2.04
N ASP A 112 -7.05 9.93 -1.16
CA ASP A 112 -7.49 10.32 0.17
C ASP A 112 -6.32 10.66 1.12
N GLU A 113 -6.61 11.40 2.19
CA GLU A 113 -5.60 11.76 3.19
C GLU A 113 -4.99 10.51 3.86
N GLY A 114 -3.67 10.39 3.76
CA GLY A 114 -2.93 9.25 4.28
C GLY A 114 -2.90 8.03 3.35
N GLU A 115 -3.34 8.19 2.10
CA GLU A 115 -3.09 7.24 1.03
C GLU A 115 -1.86 7.60 0.20
N ILE A 116 -1.39 6.62 -0.55
CA ILE A 116 -0.28 6.74 -1.49
C ILE A 116 -0.59 5.91 -2.74
N ARG A 117 -0.15 6.39 -3.91
CA ARG A 117 -0.21 5.65 -5.18
C ARG A 117 1.20 5.27 -5.60
N ILE A 118 1.55 4.00 -5.44
CA ILE A 118 2.90 3.51 -5.73
C ILE A 118 2.94 3.00 -7.17
N VAL A 119 3.85 3.53 -7.99
CA VAL A 119 4.01 3.13 -9.40
C VAL A 119 4.83 1.85 -9.47
N GLU A 120 4.42 0.90 -10.32
CA GLU A 120 5.06 -0.43 -10.47
C GLU A 120 5.24 -1.12 -9.11
N ALA A 121 4.20 -1.04 -8.27
CA ALA A 121 4.26 -1.59 -6.93
C ALA A 121 4.35 -3.11 -6.96
N PHE A 122 5.09 -3.69 -6.03
CA PHE A 122 5.21 -5.13 -5.84
C PHE A 122 4.89 -5.52 -4.40
N VAL A 123 4.58 -6.78 -4.18
CA VAL A 123 4.19 -7.29 -2.87
C VAL A 123 5.43 -7.58 -2.03
N VAL A 124 5.57 -6.85 -0.93
CA VAL A 124 6.64 -7.07 0.07
C VAL A 124 6.24 -8.17 1.04
N ALA A 125 4.99 -8.18 1.49
CA ALA A 125 4.50 -9.19 2.42
C ALA A 125 3.00 -9.41 2.30
N VAL A 126 2.57 -10.63 2.60
CA VAL A 126 1.16 -10.98 2.77
C VAL A 126 0.80 -10.90 4.25
N VAL A 127 -0.29 -10.22 4.58
CA VAL A 127 -0.79 -10.07 5.95
C VAL A 127 -1.74 -11.23 6.26
N GLU A 128 -1.40 -12.00 7.30
CA GLU A 128 -2.22 -13.09 7.86
C GLU A 128 -3.06 -12.63 9.07
#